data_AF-M7TX71-F1
#
_entry.id   AF-M7TX71-F1
#
_cell.length_a   1.000
_cell.length_b   1.000
_cell.length_c   1.000
_cell.angle_alpha   90.00
_cell.angle_beta   90.00
_cell.angle_gamma   90.00
#
_symmetry.space_group_name_H-M   'P 1'
#
loop_
_entity.id
_entity.type
_entity.pdbx_description
1 polymer ?
#
loop_
_entity_poly.entity_id
_entity_poly.type
_entity_poly.pdbx_seq_one_letter_code
_entity_poly.pdbx_strand_id
1 'polypeptide(L)'
;MSSLKSILLAIAAAAPLAFTSPVPEAAAKNETMSIAAAPQWYSGPWYNFPSMNTWRSFDDLYNIHSQYMAMTGSTWADIEKIRVSCQNIGGQYGIDPRVILTMIMQESHGYVGVRTTYSWEGIPTAGLLQCWNCVGYPGQVNLSQEQIDNMVRGGVDHYKGNLRNWGDAMTESAIYPALREYNSGNVNANDLSDGRGATPNYVSDIAQRLQGWAD
;
A
#
# COMPACT_ATOMS: atom_id res chain seq x y z
N MET A 1 59.25 75.01 3.27
CA MET A 1 59.29 74.44 1.90
C MET A 1 57.90 73.92 1.57
N SER A 2 57.27 74.51 0.54
CA SER A 2 56.22 74.02 -0.40
C SER A 2 55.16 73.00 0.08
N SER A 3 53.88 73.01 -0.29
CA SER A 3 52.90 73.92 -0.90
C SER A 3 51.63 73.06 -1.03
N LEU A 4 50.45 73.61 -0.75
CA LEU A 4 49.16 72.98 -1.07
C LEU A 4 49.00 72.74 -2.58
N LYS A 5 48.32 71.64 -2.97
CA LYS A 5 47.11 71.63 -3.83
C LYS A 5 46.56 70.21 -4.03
N SER A 6 45.41 69.98 -3.41
CA SER A 6 44.12 69.47 -3.94
C SER A 6 43.99 68.14 -4.71
N ILE A 7 42.76 67.60 -4.57
CA ILE A 7 41.98 66.73 -5.49
C ILE A 7 42.17 65.22 -5.17
N LEU A 8 41.16 64.35 -4.91
CA LEU A 8 39.75 64.25 -5.31
C LEU A 8 38.97 63.38 -4.31
N LEU A 9 37.68 63.68 -4.17
CA LEU A 9 36.64 62.87 -3.52
C LEU A 9 36.32 61.63 -4.38
N ALA A 10 36.28 60.44 -3.79
CA ALA A 10 35.63 59.28 -4.38
C ALA A 10 34.81 58.54 -3.32
N ILE A 11 33.49 58.66 -3.42
CA ILE A 11 32.50 57.93 -2.64
C ILE A 11 32.51 56.49 -3.16
N ALA A 12 32.98 55.54 -2.35
CA ALA A 12 32.78 54.12 -2.62
C ALA A 12 31.63 53.62 -1.75
N ALA A 13 30.46 53.48 -2.36
CA ALA A 13 29.32 52.79 -1.77
C ALA A 13 29.68 51.31 -1.58
N ALA A 14 29.60 50.82 -0.33
CA ALA A 14 29.59 49.40 -0.05
C ALA A 14 28.23 48.83 -0.46
N ALA A 15 28.17 48.17 -1.62
CA ALA A 15 27.02 47.35 -1.99
C ALA A 15 27.14 46.00 -1.26
N PRO A 16 26.07 45.50 -0.61
CA PRO A 16 26.07 44.13 -0.10
C PRO A 16 26.10 43.15 -1.27
N LEU A 17 27.07 42.25 -1.27
CA LEU A 17 27.06 41.06 -2.10
C LEU A 17 25.91 40.17 -1.62
N ALA A 18 24.77 40.25 -2.31
CA ALA A 18 23.75 39.22 -2.21
C ALA A 18 24.30 37.96 -2.86
N PHE A 19 24.63 36.94 -2.05
CA PHE A 19 24.78 35.59 -2.56
C PHE A 19 23.42 35.12 -3.06
N THR A 20 23.19 35.20 -4.37
CA THR A 20 22.12 34.42 -4.99
C THR A 20 22.57 32.97 -4.98
N SER A 21 22.10 32.20 -4.01
CA SER A 21 22.14 30.74 -4.13
C SER A 21 21.42 30.38 -5.43
N PRO A 22 21.99 29.54 -6.31
CA PRO A 22 21.22 29.00 -7.42
C PRO A 22 20.03 28.25 -6.81
N VAL A 23 18.82 28.73 -7.12
CA VAL A 23 17.60 27.95 -6.94
C VAL A 23 17.85 26.64 -7.70
N PRO A 24 17.76 25.46 -7.07
CA PRO A 24 17.79 24.22 -7.82
C PRO A 24 16.67 24.30 -8.84
N GLU A 25 17.05 24.34 -10.11
CA GLU A 25 16.11 24.23 -11.22
C GLU A 25 15.33 22.94 -10.97
N ALA A 26 14.04 23.09 -10.66
CA ALA A 26 13.15 21.97 -10.48
C ALA A 26 13.16 21.23 -11.82
N ALA A 27 13.92 20.13 -11.87
CA ALA A 27 13.84 19.18 -12.95
C ALA A 27 12.37 18.86 -13.11
N ALA A 28 11.78 19.28 -14.23
CA ALA A 28 10.43 18.93 -14.58
C ALA A 28 10.36 17.40 -14.55
N LYS A 29 9.76 16.87 -13.49
CA LYS A 29 9.36 15.48 -13.43
C LYS A 29 8.31 15.33 -14.51
N ASN A 30 8.75 14.92 -15.68
CA ASN A 30 7.89 14.36 -16.71
C ASN A 30 7.47 12.97 -16.20
N GLU A 31 6.81 12.92 -15.04
CA GLU A 31 6.00 11.80 -14.63
C GLU A 31 4.78 11.89 -15.54
N THR A 32 4.86 11.23 -16.70
CA THR A 32 3.66 10.78 -17.38
C THR A 32 2.88 9.99 -16.35
N MET A 33 1.94 10.65 -15.68
CA MET A 33 0.81 10.02 -15.01
C MET A 33 0.25 9.03 -16.02
N SER A 34 0.55 7.74 -15.87
CA SER A 34 -0.14 6.74 -16.64
C SER A 34 -1.59 6.93 -16.28
N ILE A 35 -2.42 7.37 -17.22
CA ILE A 35 -3.87 7.27 -17.08
C ILE A 35 -4.09 5.83 -16.62
N ALA A 36 -4.59 5.65 -15.39
CA ALA A 36 -4.85 4.32 -14.87
C ALA A 36 -5.64 3.59 -15.96
N ALA A 37 -5.07 2.51 -16.49
CA ALA A 37 -5.75 1.73 -17.51
C ALA A 37 -7.16 1.40 -16.99
N ALA A 38 -8.16 1.43 -17.87
CA ALA A 38 -9.52 1.07 -17.48
C ALA A 38 -9.51 -0.25 -16.69
N PRO A 39 -10.35 -0.40 -15.65
CA PRO A 39 -10.38 -1.59 -14.81
C PRO A 39 -10.38 -2.87 -15.66
N GLN A 40 -9.36 -3.71 -15.50
CA GLN A 40 -9.31 -5.01 -16.18
C GLN A 40 -9.99 -6.04 -15.28
N TRP A 41 -11.13 -6.54 -15.73
CA TRP A 41 -11.84 -7.57 -15.02
C TRP A 41 -11.22 -8.95 -15.24
N TYR A 42 -10.71 -9.57 -14.17
CA TYR A 42 -10.22 -10.95 -14.17
C TYR A 42 -11.27 -11.89 -13.57
N SER A 43 -11.48 -13.04 -14.21
CA SER A 43 -12.45 -14.05 -13.76
C SER A 43 -12.06 -15.46 -14.21
N GLY A 44 -12.77 -16.47 -13.69
CA GLY A 44 -12.47 -17.87 -14.00
C GLY A 44 -11.34 -18.43 -13.13
N PRO A 45 -10.66 -19.49 -13.57
CA PRO A 45 -9.61 -20.16 -12.78
C PRO A 45 -8.35 -19.30 -12.65
N TRP A 46 -7.45 -19.68 -11.74
CA TRP A 46 -6.25 -18.91 -11.37
C TRP A 46 -5.38 -18.48 -12.57
N TYR A 47 -5.30 -19.28 -13.63
CA TYR A 47 -4.46 -18.99 -14.81
C TYR A 47 -5.00 -17.89 -15.72
N ASN A 48 -6.20 -17.36 -15.43
CA ASN A 48 -6.73 -16.17 -16.08
C ASN A 48 -6.28 -14.86 -15.41
N PHE A 49 -5.65 -14.94 -14.24
CA PHE A 49 -5.16 -13.79 -13.49
C PHE A 49 -3.68 -13.49 -13.83
N PRO A 50 -3.19 -12.26 -13.60
CA PRO A 50 -1.84 -11.86 -13.99
C PRO A 50 -0.74 -12.69 -13.32
N SER A 51 0.30 -13.04 -14.06
CA SER A 51 1.46 -13.71 -13.48
C SER A 51 2.27 -12.78 -12.57
N MET A 52 2.94 -13.33 -11.55
CA MET A 52 3.70 -12.60 -10.54
C MET A 52 4.80 -11.70 -11.13
N ASN A 53 5.30 -12.04 -12.31
CA ASN A 53 6.32 -11.28 -13.03
C ASN A 53 5.77 -10.04 -13.77
N THR A 54 4.44 -9.91 -13.91
CA THR A 54 3.81 -8.68 -14.46
C THR A 54 3.36 -7.74 -13.37
N TRP A 55 3.29 -8.20 -12.12
CA TRP A 55 2.91 -7.35 -11.00
C TRP A 55 3.93 -6.23 -10.82
N ARG A 56 3.44 -5.04 -10.46
CA ARG A 56 4.30 -3.90 -10.15
C ARG A 56 5.21 -4.21 -8.95
N SER A 57 6.28 -3.43 -8.82
CA SER A 57 7.15 -3.54 -7.65
C SER A 57 6.39 -3.14 -6.39
N PHE A 58 6.86 -3.60 -5.23
CA PHE A 58 6.26 -3.21 -3.95
C PHE A 58 6.29 -1.69 -3.73
N ASP A 59 7.39 -1.03 -4.07
CA ASP A 59 7.53 0.42 -3.89
C ASP A 59 6.58 1.19 -4.83
N ASP A 60 6.36 0.71 -6.06
CA ASP A 60 5.36 1.30 -6.96
C ASP A 60 3.95 1.19 -6.38
N LEU A 61 3.57 0.00 -5.89
CA LEU A 61 2.26 -0.23 -5.28
C LEU A 61 2.08 0.64 -4.02
N TYR A 62 3.10 0.72 -3.17
CA TYR A 62 3.09 1.59 -2.00
C TYR A 62 2.86 3.06 -2.40
N ASN A 63 3.61 3.55 -3.38
CA ASN A 63 3.50 4.93 -3.86
C ASN A 63 2.10 5.20 -4.42
N ILE A 64 1.57 4.30 -5.25
CA ILE A 64 0.22 4.40 -5.82
C ILE A 64 -0.84 4.47 -4.72
N HIS A 65 -0.78 3.61 -3.71
CA HIS A 65 -1.84 3.47 -2.72
C HIS A 65 -1.73 4.43 -1.52
N SER A 66 -0.54 4.96 -1.24
CA SER A 66 -0.28 5.80 -0.05
C SER A 66 -1.23 7.01 0.07
N GLN A 67 -1.51 7.70 -1.04
CA GLN A 67 -2.44 8.82 -1.05
C GLN A 67 -3.87 8.40 -0.70
N TYR A 68 -4.31 7.24 -1.17
CA TYR A 68 -5.64 6.70 -0.88
C TYR A 68 -5.79 6.28 0.58
N MET A 69 -4.74 5.71 1.18
CA MET A 69 -4.71 5.43 2.63
C MET A 69 -4.81 6.73 3.46
N ALA A 70 -4.19 7.82 2.98
CA ALA A 70 -4.31 9.12 3.64
C ALA A 70 -5.73 9.69 3.51
N MET A 71 -6.36 9.54 2.33
CA MET A 71 -7.75 9.96 2.09
C MET A 71 -8.77 9.18 2.93
N THR A 72 -8.47 7.93 3.29
CA THR A 72 -9.31 7.12 4.19
C THR A 72 -9.12 7.43 5.67
N GLY A 73 -8.10 8.23 6.01
CA GLY A 73 -7.89 8.80 7.34
C GLY A 73 -6.64 8.33 8.07
N SER A 74 -5.84 7.42 7.51
CA SER A 74 -4.56 7.04 8.11
C SER A 74 -3.58 8.22 8.03
N THR A 75 -2.78 8.42 9.08
CA THR A 75 -1.71 9.43 9.02
C THR A 75 -0.56 8.94 8.17
N TRP A 76 0.25 9.84 7.62
CA TRP A 76 1.49 9.47 6.92
C TRP A 76 2.44 8.63 7.78
N ALA A 77 2.46 8.85 9.10
CA ALA A 77 3.23 8.04 10.02
C ALA A 77 2.67 6.61 10.16
N ASP A 78 1.34 6.44 10.09
CA ASP A 78 0.72 5.10 10.07
C ASP A 78 0.97 4.38 8.76
N ILE A 79 0.88 5.10 7.63
CA ILE A 79 1.11 4.57 6.27
C ILE A 79 2.54 4.04 6.13
N GLU A 80 3.54 4.76 6.65
CA GLU A 80 4.92 4.27 6.64
C GLU A 80 5.10 3.03 7.51
N LYS A 81 4.42 2.94 8.66
CA LYS A 81 4.45 1.74 9.50
C LYS A 81 3.79 0.55 8.80
N ILE A 82 2.72 0.76 8.03
CA ILE A 82 2.12 -0.28 7.16
C ILE A 82 3.16 -0.80 6.16
N ARG A 83 3.91 0.10 5.50
CA ARG A 83 4.99 -0.28 4.57
C ARG A 83 6.00 -1.21 5.23
N VAL A 84 6.48 -0.81 6.41
CA VAL A 84 7.43 -1.57 7.22
C VAL A 84 6.84 -2.92 7.65
N SER A 85 5.59 -2.94 8.12
CA SER A 85 4.91 -4.18 8.54
C SER A 85 4.76 -5.17 7.38
N CYS A 86 4.35 -4.73 6.19
CA CYS A 86 4.23 -5.59 5.01
C CYS A 86 5.56 -6.28 4.69
N GLN A 87 6.66 -5.53 4.67
CA GLN A 87 7.99 -6.09 4.36
C GLN A 87 8.48 -7.04 5.46
N ASN A 88 8.40 -6.63 6.72
CA ASN A 88 8.92 -7.41 7.85
C ASN A 88 8.12 -8.69 8.10
N ILE A 89 6.79 -8.58 8.13
CA ILE A 89 5.91 -9.73 8.40
C ILE A 89 5.86 -10.63 7.17
N GLY A 90 5.84 -10.06 5.96
CA GLY A 90 5.99 -10.84 4.72
C GLY A 90 7.26 -11.70 4.73
N GLY A 91 8.40 -11.10 5.10
CA GLY A 91 9.66 -11.84 5.26
C GLY A 91 9.60 -12.94 6.32
N GLN A 92 8.92 -12.72 7.44
CA GLN A 92 8.76 -13.71 8.52
C GLN A 92 7.87 -14.90 8.11
N TYR A 93 6.84 -14.67 7.31
CA TYR A 93 5.86 -15.69 6.91
C TYR A 93 6.12 -16.30 5.52
N GLY A 94 7.12 -15.78 4.80
CA GLY A 94 7.39 -16.15 3.41
C GLY A 94 6.26 -15.73 2.46
N ILE A 95 5.63 -14.58 2.73
CA ILE A 95 4.56 -14.00 1.90
C ILE A 95 5.11 -12.76 1.20
N ASP A 96 4.86 -12.66 -0.10
CA ASP A 96 5.26 -11.49 -0.89
C ASP A 96 4.54 -10.22 -0.37
N PRO A 97 5.27 -9.15 -0.01
CA PRO A 97 4.68 -7.96 0.58
C PRO A 97 3.70 -7.23 -0.34
N ARG A 98 3.76 -7.48 -1.67
CA ARG A 98 2.76 -6.97 -2.64
C ARG A 98 1.37 -7.57 -2.39
N VAL A 99 1.31 -8.86 -2.07
CA VAL A 99 0.05 -9.54 -1.72
C VAL A 99 -0.52 -8.93 -0.44
N ILE A 100 0.31 -8.73 0.58
CA ILE A 100 -0.12 -8.15 1.86
C ILE A 100 -0.68 -6.75 1.67
N LEU A 101 0.04 -5.87 0.95
CA LEU A 101 -0.40 -4.49 0.72
C LEU A 101 -1.73 -4.44 -0.04
N THR A 102 -1.88 -5.23 -1.11
CA THR A 102 -3.12 -5.24 -1.90
C THR A 102 -4.30 -5.85 -1.17
N MET A 103 -4.07 -6.82 -0.29
CA MET A 103 -5.09 -7.29 0.66
C MET A 103 -5.49 -6.19 1.66
N ILE A 104 -4.53 -5.44 2.23
CA ILE A 104 -4.84 -4.31 3.13
C ILE A 104 -5.72 -3.27 2.42
N MET A 105 -5.42 -2.97 1.15
CA MET A 105 -6.24 -2.06 0.35
C MET A 105 -7.64 -2.61 0.12
N GLN A 106 -7.77 -3.90 -0.17
CA GLN A 106 -9.07 -4.55 -0.35
C GLN A 106 -9.91 -4.61 0.94
N GLU A 107 -9.29 -4.85 2.09
CA GLU A 107 -10.00 -5.09 3.36
C GLU A 107 -10.34 -3.79 4.11
N SER A 108 -9.45 -2.80 4.06
CA SER A 108 -9.56 -1.59 4.89
C SER A 108 -9.24 -0.30 4.17
N HIS A 109 -8.89 -0.35 2.87
CA HIS A 109 -8.35 0.80 2.13
C HIS A 109 -7.14 1.44 2.83
N GLY A 110 -6.40 0.63 3.61
CA GLY A 110 -5.28 1.06 4.43
C GLY A 110 -5.62 1.97 5.60
N TYR A 111 -6.89 2.03 6.03
CA TYR A 111 -7.27 2.78 7.23
C TYR A 111 -6.96 2.01 8.52
N VAL A 112 -5.98 2.48 9.31
CA VAL A 112 -5.57 1.80 10.56
C VAL A 112 -6.65 1.80 11.63
N GLY A 113 -7.57 2.76 11.58
CA GLY A 113 -8.71 2.89 12.48
C GLY A 113 -9.98 2.22 11.97
N VAL A 114 -9.89 1.33 10.98
CA VAL A 114 -11.05 0.65 10.39
C VAL A 114 -11.89 -0.03 11.46
N ARG A 115 -13.22 0.04 11.29
CA ARG A 115 -14.16 -0.58 12.22
C ARG A 115 -13.97 -2.11 12.27
N THR A 116 -14.27 -2.69 13.41
CA THR A 116 -14.52 -4.14 13.52
C THR A 116 -15.86 -4.46 12.86
N THR A 117 -15.89 -5.47 12.02
CA THR A 117 -17.12 -6.01 11.44
C THR A 117 -17.41 -7.40 12.03
N TYR A 118 -18.61 -7.92 11.76
CA TYR A 118 -19.06 -9.19 12.35
C TYR A 118 -19.65 -10.08 11.25
N SER A 119 -19.29 -11.36 11.29
CA SER A 119 -19.94 -12.37 10.43
C SER A 119 -21.41 -12.53 10.84
N TRP A 120 -22.17 -13.28 10.03
CA TRP A 120 -23.55 -13.65 10.36
C TRP A 120 -23.67 -14.47 11.66
N GLU A 121 -22.59 -15.13 12.09
CA GLU A 121 -22.47 -15.88 13.35
C GLU A 121 -22.06 -14.99 14.54
N GLY A 122 -21.92 -13.68 14.33
CA GLY A 122 -21.52 -12.73 15.37
C GLY A 122 -20.03 -12.75 15.69
N ILE A 123 -19.22 -13.33 14.81
CA ILE A 123 -17.78 -13.46 15.00
C ILE A 123 -17.08 -12.16 14.56
N PRO A 124 -16.23 -11.53 15.39
CA PRO A 124 -15.56 -10.29 15.05
C PRO A 124 -14.42 -10.49 14.04
N THR A 125 -14.33 -9.57 13.10
CA THR A 125 -13.23 -9.40 12.15
C THR A 125 -12.70 -7.97 12.26
N ALA A 126 -11.39 -7.81 12.40
CA ALA A 126 -10.82 -6.51 12.76
C ALA A 126 -9.43 -6.26 12.16
N GLY A 127 -9.00 -5.01 12.27
CA GLY A 127 -7.69 -4.54 11.82
C GLY A 127 -7.60 -4.36 10.32
N LEU A 128 -6.37 -4.06 9.85
CA LEU A 128 -6.07 -3.72 8.45
C LEU A 128 -6.47 -4.80 7.44
N LEU A 129 -6.49 -6.06 7.87
CA LEU A 129 -6.82 -7.22 7.02
C LEU A 129 -8.18 -7.85 7.37
N GLN A 130 -8.97 -7.23 8.25
CA GLN A 130 -10.31 -7.72 8.67
C GLN A 130 -10.35 -9.23 8.94
N CYS A 131 -9.33 -9.75 9.64
CA CYS A 131 -9.25 -11.18 9.92
C CYS A 131 -10.01 -11.56 11.19
N TRP A 132 -10.43 -12.83 11.23
CA TRP A 132 -11.14 -13.42 12.36
C TRP A 132 -10.34 -13.30 13.66
N ASN A 133 -10.96 -12.74 14.71
CA ASN A 133 -10.38 -12.61 16.06
C ASN A 133 -9.05 -11.86 16.11
N CYS A 134 -8.75 -11.07 15.09
CA CYS A 134 -7.60 -10.20 15.08
C CYS A 134 -7.81 -8.96 15.94
N VAL A 135 -6.69 -8.34 16.33
CA VAL A 135 -6.74 -7.04 16.99
C VAL A 135 -7.10 -5.95 15.99
N GLY A 136 -7.81 -4.92 16.46
CA GLY A 136 -8.07 -3.71 15.68
C GLY A 136 -8.19 -2.52 16.63
N TYR A 137 -8.08 -1.31 16.06
CA TYR A 137 -8.12 -0.07 16.83
C TYR A 137 -9.16 0.90 16.26
N PRO A 138 -10.47 0.56 16.30
CA PRO A 138 -11.51 1.34 15.65
C PRO A 138 -11.46 2.83 16.02
N GLY A 139 -11.43 3.69 15.01
CA GLY A 139 -11.41 5.15 15.15
C GLY A 139 -10.08 5.74 15.62
N GLN A 140 -9.03 4.93 15.79
CA GLN A 140 -7.72 5.40 16.24
C GLN A 140 -6.74 5.56 15.06
N VAL A 141 -5.88 6.56 15.18
CA VAL A 141 -4.77 6.86 14.26
C VAL A 141 -3.54 7.23 15.10
N ASN A 142 -2.37 7.41 14.47
CA ASN A 142 -1.07 7.54 15.15
C ASN A 142 -0.72 6.30 16.00
N LEU A 143 -1.02 5.11 15.49
CA LEU A 143 -0.74 3.86 16.19
C LEU A 143 0.76 3.60 16.27
N SER A 144 1.21 2.85 17.28
CA SER A 144 2.60 2.39 17.33
C SER A 144 2.91 1.39 16.21
N GLN A 145 4.21 1.20 15.90
CA GLN A 145 4.63 0.15 14.96
C GLN A 145 4.12 -1.24 15.41
N GLU A 146 4.18 -1.53 16.72
CA GLU A 146 3.72 -2.79 17.29
C GLU A 146 2.21 -3.01 17.09
N GLN A 147 1.39 -1.97 17.24
CA GLN A 147 -0.05 -2.07 17.01
C GLN A 147 -0.36 -2.42 15.54
N ILE A 148 0.33 -1.79 14.60
CA ILE A 148 0.17 -2.07 13.17
C ILE A 148 0.73 -3.45 12.82
N ASP A 149 1.89 -3.82 13.36
CA ASP A 149 2.48 -5.15 13.20
C ASP A 149 1.51 -6.25 13.68
N ASN A 150 0.83 -6.05 14.81
CA ASN A 150 -0.13 -7.03 15.33
C ASN A 150 -1.35 -7.19 14.41
N MET A 151 -1.86 -6.11 13.82
CA MET A 151 -2.96 -6.20 12.83
C MET A 151 -2.51 -6.94 11.57
N VAL A 152 -1.35 -6.59 11.02
CA VAL A 152 -0.82 -7.22 9.80
C VAL A 152 -0.47 -8.69 10.06
N ARG A 153 0.15 -9.01 11.20
CA ARG A 153 0.53 -10.38 11.58
C ARG A 153 -0.69 -11.29 11.68
N GLY A 154 -1.77 -10.85 12.32
CA GLY A 154 -2.98 -11.63 12.42
C GLY A 154 -3.56 -12.00 11.05
N GLY A 155 -3.64 -11.03 10.13
CA GLY A 155 -4.19 -11.29 8.80
C GLY A 155 -3.27 -12.12 7.91
N VAL A 156 -1.96 -11.89 8.00
CA VAL A 156 -0.97 -12.70 7.28
C VAL A 156 -0.94 -14.14 7.80
N ASP A 157 -1.07 -14.37 9.11
CA ASP A 157 -1.18 -15.72 9.68
C ASP A 157 -2.44 -16.45 9.18
N HIS A 158 -3.58 -15.75 9.16
CA HIS A 158 -4.82 -16.30 8.59
C HIS A 158 -4.64 -16.65 7.10
N TYR A 159 -4.12 -15.73 6.29
CA TYR A 159 -3.84 -15.97 4.87
C TYR A 159 -2.86 -17.12 4.65
N LYS A 160 -1.82 -17.25 5.50
CA LYS A 160 -0.88 -18.37 5.44
C LYS A 160 -1.58 -19.71 5.68
N GLY A 161 -2.58 -19.73 6.56
CA GLY A 161 -3.49 -20.88 6.73
C GLY A 161 -4.18 -21.27 5.42
N ASN A 162 -4.77 -20.30 4.72
CA ASN A 162 -5.40 -20.55 3.41
C ASN A 162 -4.36 -20.99 2.37
N LEU A 163 -3.19 -20.35 2.31
CA LEU A 163 -2.15 -20.71 1.36
C LEU A 163 -1.69 -22.17 1.53
N ARG A 164 -1.64 -22.68 2.75
CA ARG A 164 -1.34 -24.10 3.03
C ARG A 164 -2.36 -25.06 2.40
N ASN A 165 -3.63 -24.68 2.35
CA ASN A 165 -4.68 -25.47 1.68
C ASN A 165 -4.47 -25.54 0.17
N TRP A 166 -3.65 -24.66 -0.39
CA TRP A 166 -3.29 -24.59 -1.82
C TRP A 166 -1.82 -24.89 -2.10
N GLY A 167 -1.15 -25.62 -1.20
CA GLY A 167 0.21 -26.14 -1.41
C GLY A 167 1.34 -25.30 -0.80
N ASP A 168 1.01 -24.26 -0.05
CA ASP A 168 1.94 -23.41 0.73
C ASP A 168 3.08 -22.76 -0.09
N ALA A 169 2.86 -22.60 -1.40
CA ALA A 169 3.83 -22.03 -2.32
C ALA A 169 3.44 -20.60 -2.72
N MET A 170 4.42 -19.72 -2.91
CA MET A 170 4.21 -18.42 -3.54
C MET A 170 4.17 -18.56 -5.06
N THR A 171 3.14 -19.24 -5.56
CA THR A 171 2.82 -19.39 -7.00
C THR A 171 1.40 -18.90 -7.26
N GLU A 172 1.11 -18.43 -8.47
CA GLU A 172 -0.22 -17.93 -8.84
C GLU A 172 -1.33 -18.97 -8.61
N SER A 173 -1.00 -20.24 -8.87
CA SER A 173 -1.90 -21.38 -8.66
C SER A 173 -2.27 -21.61 -7.19
N ALA A 174 -1.51 -21.05 -6.25
CA ALA A 174 -1.79 -21.13 -4.82
C ALA A 174 -2.32 -19.79 -4.28
N ILE A 175 -1.72 -18.68 -4.70
CA ILE A 175 -2.03 -17.32 -4.22
C ILE A 175 -3.47 -16.95 -4.52
N TYR A 176 -3.92 -17.07 -5.79
CA TYR A 176 -5.25 -16.60 -6.17
C TYR A 176 -6.39 -17.43 -5.54
N PRO A 177 -6.31 -18.77 -5.49
CA PRO A 177 -7.28 -19.56 -4.74
C PRO A 177 -7.25 -19.26 -3.23
N ALA A 178 -6.07 -19.07 -2.63
CA ALA A 178 -5.96 -18.71 -1.21
C ALA A 178 -6.59 -17.33 -0.91
N LEU A 179 -6.49 -16.36 -1.83
CA LEU A 179 -7.18 -15.08 -1.71
C LEU A 179 -8.70 -15.24 -1.77
N ARG A 180 -9.21 -16.12 -2.65
CA ARG A 180 -10.65 -16.45 -2.67
C ARG A 180 -11.05 -17.09 -1.34
N GLU A 181 -10.27 -18.04 -0.85
CA GLU A 181 -10.56 -18.72 0.41
C GLU A 181 -10.54 -17.75 1.61
N TYR A 182 -9.60 -16.80 1.63
CA TYR A 182 -9.57 -15.75 2.64
C TYR A 182 -10.87 -14.94 2.66
N ASN A 183 -11.43 -14.63 1.48
CA ASN A 183 -12.64 -13.85 1.33
C ASN A 183 -13.94 -14.63 1.66
N SER A 184 -14.05 -15.87 1.21
CA SER A 184 -15.33 -16.61 1.25
C SER A 184 -15.30 -17.88 2.10
N GLY A 185 -14.13 -18.31 2.57
CA GLY A 185 -13.93 -19.59 3.26
C GLY A 185 -14.17 -20.84 2.41
N ASN A 186 -14.60 -20.68 1.16
CA ASN A 186 -14.92 -21.75 0.22
C ASN A 186 -14.61 -21.30 -1.22
N VAL A 187 -14.08 -22.20 -2.04
CA VAL A 187 -13.50 -21.86 -3.34
C VAL A 187 -14.09 -22.71 -4.46
N ASN A 188 -14.54 -22.06 -5.54
CA ASN A 188 -14.69 -22.71 -6.85
C ASN A 188 -13.37 -22.61 -7.62
N ALA A 189 -12.56 -23.66 -7.64
CA ALA A 189 -11.26 -23.61 -8.32
C ALA A 189 -11.37 -23.35 -9.84
N ASN A 190 -12.54 -23.65 -10.44
CA ASN A 190 -12.81 -23.38 -11.85
C ASN A 190 -13.26 -21.93 -12.10
N ASP A 191 -13.65 -21.19 -11.06
CA ASP A 191 -14.07 -19.81 -11.17
C ASP A 191 -13.85 -19.04 -9.86
N LEU A 192 -12.71 -18.35 -9.75
CA LEU A 192 -12.39 -17.51 -8.61
C LEU A 192 -13.20 -16.21 -8.57
N SER A 193 -14.08 -15.94 -9.54
CA SER A 193 -15.09 -14.87 -9.44
C SER A 193 -16.41 -15.34 -8.83
N ASP A 194 -16.58 -16.65 -8.61
CA ASP A 194 -17.66 -17.21 -7.80
C ASP A 194 -17.44 -16.84 -6.33
N GLY A 195 -18.14 -15.81 -5.87
CA GLY A 195 -18.00 -15.27 -4.52
C GLY A 195 -18.48 -16.21 -3.42
N ARG A 196 -19.19 -17.31 -3.74
CA ARG A 196 -19.72 -18.27 -2.74
C ARG A 196 -20.46 -17.61 -1.56
N GLY A 197 -21.13 -16.49 -1.81
CA GLY A 197 -21.85 -15.71 -0.79
C GLY A 197 -21.07 -14.51 -0.21
N ALA A 198 -19.79 -14.37 -0.53
CA ALA A 198 -18.96 -13.20 -0.25
C ALA A 198 -18.75 -12.34 -1.51
N THR A 199 -17.90 -11.31 -1.42
CA THR A 199 -17.60 -10.34 -2.49
C THR A 199 -17.08 -11.03 -3.76
N PRO A 200 -17.87 -11.12 -4.86
CA PRO A 200 -17.44 -11.82 -6.07
C PRO A 200 -16.16 -11.24 -6.68
N ASN A 201 -15.97 -9.93 -6.54
CA ASN A 201 -14.88 -9.20 -7.17
C ASN A 201 -13.53 -9.24 -6.45
N TYR A 202 -13.48 -9.83 -5.25
CA TYR A 202 -12.32 -9.78 -4.37
C TYR A 202 -10.97 -10.10 -5.05
N VAL A 203 -10.87 -11.25 -5.73
CA VAL A 203 -9.61 -11.68 -6.37
C VAL A 203 -9.27 -10.81 -7.59
N SER A 204 -10.29 -10.37 -8.33
CA SER A 204 -10.13 -9.49 -9.49
C SER A 204 -9.63 -8.11 -9.07
N ASP A 205 -10.22 -7.54 -8.02
CA ASP A 205 -9.84 -6.22 -7.50
C ASP A 205 -8.41 -6.25 -6.94
N ILE A 206 -8.02 -7.31 -6.21
CA ILE A 206 -6.62 -7.51 -5.78
C ILE A 206 -5.68 -7.66 -6.98
N ALA A 207 -6.04 -8.45 -8.00
CA ALA A 207 -5.23 -8.61 -9.21
C ALA A 207 -5.06 -7.29 -9.97
N GLN A 208 -6.09 -6.45 -10.03
CA GLN A 208 -6.00 -5.11 -10.61
C GLN A 208 -5.08 -4.19 -9.79
N ARG A 209 -5.16 -4.22 -8.46
CA ARG A 209 -4.23 -3.48 -7.59
C ARG A 209 -2.79 -3.92 -7.80
N LEU A 210 -2.53 -5.23 -7.97
CA LEU A 210 -1.19 -5.75 -8.32
C LEU A 210 -0.67 -5.23 -9.68
N GLN A 211 -1.55 -4.80 -10.58
CA GLN A 211 -1.22 -4.12 -11.85
C GLN A 211 -1.16 -2.57 -11.72
N GLY A 212 -1.42 -2.02 -10.53
CA GLY A 212 -1.36 -0.60 -10.22
C GLY A 212 -2.68 0.17 -10.38
N TRP A 213 -3.82 -0.53 -10.41
CA TRP A 213 -5.11 0.14 -10.24
C TRP A 213 -5.28 0.60 -8.78
N ALA A 214 -5.90 1.75 -8.56
CA ALA A 214 -6.25 2.27 -7.25
C ALA A 214 -7.68 2.84 -7.27
N ASP A 215 -8.31 2.83 -6.09
CA ASP A 215 -9.73 3.16 -5.88
C ASP A 215 -10.07 4.65 -6.12
#